data_AF-A0A270BTA2-F1
#
_entry.id   AF-A0A270BTA2-F1
#
_cell.length_a   1.000
_cell.length_b   1.000
_cell.length_c   1.000
_cell.angle_alpha   90.00
_cell.angle_beta   90.00
_cell.angle_gamma   90.00
#
_symmetry.space_group_name_H-M   'P 1'
#
loop_
_entity.id
_entity.type
_entity.pdbx_description
1 polymer ?
#
loop_
_entity_poly.entity_id
_entity_poly.type
_entity_poly.pdbx_seq_one_letter_code
_entity_poly.pdbx_strand_id
1 'polypeptide(L)'
;MIIQGYNFFCDLPEDARYVRSPQPDERFIEENMVFILPDRLRKFRRHLWHVRRNPGPVHVYVPLFRVNTVLASEPLPGGYGPPQNVYPFYTHTTRRRGRALDYYVLFIFRDKDSFVRCQSAVELAGPQE
;
A
#
# COMPACT_ATOMS: atom_id res chain seq x y z
N MET A 1 -12.54 2.34 -10.62
CA MET A 1 -11.83 1.34 -9.79
C MET A 1 -12.75 1.05 -8.62
N ILE A 2 -13.55 0.01 -8.76
CA ILE A 2 -14.43 -0.48 -7.71
C ILE A 2 -13.72 -1.73 -7.24
N ILE A 3 -13.53 -1.86 -5.95
CA ILE A 3 -13.25 -3.17 -5.43
C ILE A 3 -14.60 -3.71 -4.88
N GLN A 4 -14.96 -4.89 -5.38
CA GLN A 4 -15.94 -5.95 -5.06
C GLN A 4 -15.78 -6.86 -6.31
N GLY A 5 -15.25 -8.10 -6.26
CA GLY A 5 -15.13 -8.96 -7.47
C GLY A 5 -13.87 -8.77 -8.35
N TYR A 6 -12.70 -9.00 -7.77
CA TYR A 6 -11.36 -8.68 -8.30
C TYR A 6 -10.91 -9.50 -9.50
N ASN A 7 -10.10 -8.89 -10.38
CA ASN A 7 -9.21 -9.66 -11.24
C ASN A 7 -7.71 -9.28 -11.10
N PHE A 8 -7.35 -8.02 -10.78
CA PHE A 8 -5.96 -7.53 -10.99
C PHE A 8 -5.47 -6.58 -9.87
N PHE A 9 -4.88 -7.12 -8.80
CA PHE A 9 -4.27 -6.34 -7.72
C PHE A 9 -3.05 -7.05 -7.12
N CYS A 10 -2.13 -6.29 -6.52
CA CYS A 10 -0.96 -6.83 -5.83
C CYS A 10 -0.82 -6.18 -4.45
N ASP A 11 -0.32 -6.96 -3.49
CA ASP A 11 0.12 -6.43 -2.21
C ASP A 11 1.34 -5.51 -2.38
N LEU A 12 1.59 -4.68 -1.37
CA LEU A 12 2.83 -3.95 -1.23
C LEU A 12 4.01 -4.93 -1.07
N PRO A 13 5.19 -4.65 -1.66
CA PRO A 13 6.35 -5.48 -1.42
C PRO A 13 6.85 -5.30 0.03
N GLU A 14 7.54 -6.31 0.55
CA GLU A 14 8.03 -6.33 1.94
C GLU A 14 9.06 -5.23 2.25
N ASP A 15 9.83 -4.82 1.25
CA ASP A 15 10.84 -3.76 1.34
C ASP A 15 10.25 -2.34 1.19
N ALA A 16 8.93 -2.21 1.06
CA ALA A 16 8.26 -0.92 1.12
C ALA A 16 8.36 -0.31 2.53
N ARG A 17 8.63 1.00 2.56
CA ARG A 17 8.68 1.80 3.79
C ARG A 17 7.71 2.96 3.68
N TYR A 18 7.52 3.69 4.76
CA TYR A 18 6.80 4.96 4.75
C TYR A 18 7.47 5.95 5.70
N VAL A 19 7.19 7.23 5.49
CA VAL A 19 7.44 8.29 6.46
C VAL A 19 6.12 8.95 6.84
N ARG A 20 6.05 9.50 8.05
CA ARG A 20 4.87 10.19 8.57
C ARG A 20 5.27 11.56 9.09
N SER A 21 4.38 12.54 8.93
CA SER A 21 4.53 13.81 9.65
C SER A 21 4.56 13.56 11.17
N PRO A 22 5.47 14.20 11.93
CA PRO A 22 5.46 14.15 13.39
C PRO A 22 4.23 14.85 13.99
N GLN A 23 3.59 15.74 13.23
CA GLN A 23 2.32 16.40 13.57
C GLN A 23 1.30 16.05 12.47
N PRO A 24 0.62 14.89 12.57
CA PRO A 24 -0.39 14.50 11.60
C PRO A 24 -1.63 15.37 11.74
N ASP A 25 -2.21 15.81 10.61
CA ASP A 25 -3.53 16.45 10.62
C ASP A 25 -4.61 15.46 11.10
N GLU A 26 -5.76 15.96 11.60
CA GLU A 26 -6.86 15.16 12.15
C GLU A 26 -7.57 14.20 11.14
N ARG A 27 -7.08 14.11 9.90
CA ARG A 27 -7.61 13.22 8.84
C ARG A 27 -7.06 11.79 8.97
N PHE A 28 -7.47 10.90 8.07
CA PHE A 28 -6.96 9.53 7.98
C PHE A 28 -5.44 9.50 8.05
N ILE A 29 -4.88 8.60 8.87
CA ILE A 29 -3.43 8.52 9.15
C ILE A 29 -2.61 8.36 7.86
N GLU A 30 -3.17 7.71 6.85
CA GLU A 30 -2.53 7.42 5.58
C GLU A 30 -2.54 8.59 4.58
N GLU A 31 -3.38 9.62 4.77
CA GLU A 31 -3.26 10.89 4.03
C GLU A 31 -1.99 11.65 4.45
N ASN A 32 -1.54 11.45 5.69
CA ASN A 32 -0.35 12.06 6.28
C ASN A 32 0.93 11.22 6.09
N MET A 33 0.85 10.13 5.32
CA MET A 33 1.96 9.22 5.06
C MET A 33 2.46 9.38 3.62
N VAL A 34 3.77 9.29 3.46
CA VAL A 34 4.42 9.15 2.16
C VAL A 34 5.07 7.78 2.11
N PHE A 35 4.61 6.94 1.18
CA PHE A 35 5.16 5.60 0.96
C PHE A 35 6.44 5.71 0.13
N ILE A 36 7.49 5.04 0.59
CA ILE A 36 8.77 4.92 -0.09
C ILE A 36 8.75 3.58 -0.83
N LEU A 37 8.65 3.67 -2.15
CA LEU A 37 8.63 2.51 -3.03
C LEU A 37 10.04 2.20 -3.55
N PRO A 38 10.39 0.92 -3.70
CA PRO A 38 11.60 0.54 -4.41
C PRO A 38 11.57 1.02 -5.87
N ASP A 39 12.72 1.38 -6.42
CA ASP A 39 12.84 1.97 -7.75
C ASP A 39 12.31 1.10 -8.89
N ARG A 40 12.38 -0.24 -8.74
CA ARG A 40 11.80 -1.18 -9.71
C ARG A 40 10.29 -0.98 -9.91
N LEU A 41 9.59 -0.43 -8.90
CA LEU A 41 8.15 -0.15 -8.96
C LEU A 41 7.82 1.26 -9.48
N ARG A 42 8.82 2.00 -10.00
CA ARG A 42 8.64 3.37 -10.54
C ARG A 42 7.47 3.51 -11.50
N LYS A 43 7.28 2.54 -12.40
CA LYS A 43 6.19 2.55 -13.39
C LYS A 43 4.81 2.35 -12.75
N PHE A 44 4.76 1.78 -11.54
CA PHE A 44 3.53 1.42 -10.84
C PHE A 44 3.16 2.35 -9.69
N ARG A 45 4.00 3.34 -9.34
CA ARG A 45 3.78 4.23 -8.17
C ARG A 45 2.41 4.93 -8.15
N ARG A 46 1.81 5.20 -9.32
CA ARG A 46 0.49 5.82 -9.45
C ARG A 46 -0.69 4.87 -9.18
N HIS A 47 -0.40 3.59 -9.04
CA HIS A 47 -1.37 2.51 -8.85
C HIS A 47 -1.52 2.08 -7.40
N LEU A 48 -0.85 2.75 -6.45
CA LEU A 48 -0.96 2.42 -5.03
C LEU A 48 -2.13 3.16 -4.38
N TRP A 49 -3.01 2.42 -3.73
CA TRP A 49 -4.24 2.96 -3.16
C TRP A 49 -4.47 2.47 -1.76
N HIS A 50 -5.00 3.35 -0.93
CA HIS A 50 -5.65 2.98 0.30
C HIS A 50 -7.07 2.50 0.01
N VAL A 51 -7.44 1.37 0.59
CA VAL A 51 -8.68 0.69 0.31
C VAL A 51 -9.34 0.21 1.59
N ARG A 52 -10.67 0.18 1.61
CA ARG A 52 -11.46 -0.35 2.72
C ARG A 52 -12.05 -1.72 2.42
N ARG A 53 -11.67 -2.77 3.14
CA ARG A 53 -12.35 -4.07 3.16
C ARG A 53 -13.75 -3.95 3.76
N ASN A 54 -14.76 -4.39 3.02
CA ASN A 54 -16.13 -4.57 3.47
C ASN A 54 -16.22 -5.88 4.27
N PRO A 55 -16.75 -5.85 5.51
CA PRO A 55 -17.02 -7.06 6.29
C PRO A 55 -18.22 -7.81 5.70
N GLY A 56 -17.96 -8.71 4.75
CA GLY A 56 -18.95 -9.57 4.12
C GLY A 56 -18.35 -10.88 3.58
N PRO A 57 -19.19 -11.85 3.17
CA PRO A 57 -18.74 -13.16 2.66
C PRO A 57 -17.96 -13.04 1.35
N VAL A 58 -18.24 -12.00 0.57
CA VAL A 58 -17.39 -11.58 -0.54
C VAL A 58 -16.41 -10.58 0.07
N HIS A 59 -15.15 -10.99 0.25
CA HIS A 59 -14.12 -10.04 0.64
C HIS A 59 -13.98 -9.04 -0.48
N VAL A 60 -14.21 -7.79 -0.14
CA VAL A 60 -14.24 -6.72 -1.10
C VAL A 60 -13.51 -5.54 -0.49
N TYR A 61 -12.50 -4.98 -1.14
CA TYR A 61 -11.98 -3.66 -0.81
C TYR A 61 -12.80 -2.57 -1.48
N VAL A 62 -12.65 -1.32 -1.10
CA VAL A 62 -13.27 -0.18 -1.80
C VAL A 62 -12.18 0.88 -1.82
N PRO A 63 -11.70 1.32 -2.98
CA PRO A 63 -10.64 2.32 -3.01
C PRO A 63 -11.14 3.64 -2.44
N LEU A 64 -10.36 4.20 -1.52
CA LEU A 64 -10.67 5.46 -0.86
C LEU A 64 -9.91 6.58 -1.53
N PHE A 65 -8.58 6.52 -1.48
CA PHE A 65 -7.71 7.53 -2.05
C PHE A 65 -6.39 6.91 -2.50
N ARG A 66 -5.73 7.59 -3.43
CA ARG A 66 -4.38 7.24 -3.85
C ARG A 66 -3.41 7.74 -2.77
N VAL A 67 -2.47 6.90 -2.38
CA VAL A 67 -1.48 7.31 -1.39
C VAL A 67 -0.35 8.11 -2.03
N ASN A 68 0.27 8.99 -1.26
CA ASN A 68 1.46 9.70 -1.67
C ASN A 68 2.64 8.73 -1.72
N THR A 69 3.43 8.80 -2.80
CA THR A 69 4.58 7.91 -3.00
C THR A 69 5.80 8.69 -3.45
N VAL A 70 6.97 8.23 -3.02
CA VAL A 70 8.29 8.61 -3.53
C VAL A 70 9.08 7.33 -3.79
N LEU A 71 10.10 7.41 -4.65
CA LEU A 71 11.01 6.30 -4.88
C LEU A 71 12.15 6.29 -3.86
N ALA A 72 12.75 5.12 -3.63
CA ALA A 72 13.90 4.97 -2.76
C ALA A 72 15.10 5.83 -3.20
N SER A 73 15.30 6.04 -4.51
CA SER A 73 16.32 6.96 -5.03
C SER A 73 15.94 8.44 -4.99
N GLU A 74 14.67 8.78 -4.75
CA GLU A 74 14.20 10.17 -4.71
C GLU A 74 14.46 10.77 -3.32
N PRO A 75 14.80 12.07 -3.24
CA PRO A 75 14.94 12.73 -1.94
C PRO A 75 13.61 12.71 -1.19
N LEU A 76 13.66 12.41 0.10
CA LEU A 76 12.47 12.45 0.95
C LEU A 76 11.99 13.89 1.14
N PRO A 77 10.67 14.14 1.17
CA PRO A 77 10.14 15.45 1.48
C PRO A 77 10.53 15.86 2.91
N GLY A 78 10.87 17.14 3.08
CA GLY A 78 11.20 17.70 4.39
C GLY A 78 10.00 17.71 5.35
N GLY A 79 10.26 17.75 6.65
CA GLY A 79 9.22 17.81 7.69
C GLY A 79 8.61 16.45 8.09
N TYR A 80 9.12 15.35 7.55
CA TYR A 80 8.71 13.99 7.92
C TYR A 80 9.69 13.36 8.91
N GLY A 81 9.18 12.42 9.72
CA GLY A 81 10.00 11.62 10.64
C GLY A 81 10.84 10.54 9.94
N PRO A 82 11.52 9.67 10.69
CA PRO A 82 12.35 8.61 10.13
C PRO A 82 11.51 7.57 9.36
N PRO A 83 12.07 6.94 8.31
CA PRO A 83 11.43 5.83 7.60
C PRO A 83 11.06 4.66 8.50
N GLN A 84 9.88 4.11 8.30
CA GLN A 84 9.33 2.96 9.04
C GLN A 84 8.91 1.85 8.07
N ASN A 85 9.00 0.60 8.52
CA ASN A 85 8.60 -0.55 7.72
C ASN A 85 7.07 -0.63 7.63
N VAL A 86 6.55 -0.99 6.45
CA VAL A 86 5.11 -1.20 6.21
C VAL A 86 4.59 -2.46 6.93
N TYR A 87 5.44 -3.46 7.12
CA TYR A 87 5.12 -4.84 7.53
C TYR A 87 4.84 -5.06 9.05
N PRO A 88 4.42 -4.06 9.84
CA PRO A 88 3.46 -4.41 10.88
C PRO A 88 2.17 -3.59 10.84
N PHE A 89 2.12 -2.53 10.02
CA PHE A 89 0.93 -1.69 9.92
C PHE A 89 -0.21 -2.41 9.17
N TYR A 90 0.13 -3.24 8.18
CA TYR A 90 -0.85 -3.92 7.31
C TYR A 90 -0.93 -5.45 7.48
N THR A 91 -0.12 -6.06 8.35
CA THR A 91 0.14 -7.51 8.31
C THR A 91 -0.27 -8.34 9.52
N HIS A 92 -0.78 -7.78 10.62
CA HIS A 92 -1.24 -8.62 11.73
C HIS A 92 -2.71 -8.45 12.08
N THR A 93 -3.52 -9.28 11.41
CA THR A 93 -4.78 -9.86 11.87
C THR A 93 -4.58 -10.71 13.15
N THR A 94 -3.86 -10.23 14.16
CA THR A 94 -3.84 -10.87 15.48
C THR A 94 -5.16 -10.57 16.17
N ARG A 95 -6.18 -11.36 15.77
CA ARG A 95 -7.35 -11.79 16.56
C ARG A 95 -7.71 -10.88 17.76
N ARG A 96 -7.99 -9.60 17.54
CA ARG A 96 -8.75 -8.83 18.52
C ARG A 96 -10.21 -9.05 18.21
N ARG A 97 -10.87 -9.84 19.08
CA ARG A 97 -12.31 -10.09 19.09
C ARG A 97 -13.06 -8.78 18.77
N GLY A 98 -13.58 -8.67 17.55
CA GLY A 98 -14.64 -7.72 17.22
C GLY A 98 -14.39 -6.73 16.07
N ARG A 99 -13.16 -6.37 15.71
CA ARG A 99 -12.92 -5.40 14.61
C ARG A 99 -11.58 -5.69 13.90
N ALA A 100 -11.64 -6.35 12.76
CA ALA A 100 -10.52 -6.33 11.82
C ALA A 100 -10.31 -4.87 11.37
N LEU A 101 -9.06 -4.45 11.19
CA LEU A 101 -8.79 -3.17 10.53
C LEU A 101 -9.32 -3.29 9.10
N ASP A 102 -10.38 -2.53 8.80
CA ASP A 102 -11.03 -2.53 7.49
C ASP A 102 -10.11 -1.92 6.41
N TYR A 103 -8.86 -1.53 6.67
CA TYR A 103 -8.07 -0.72 5.75
C TYR A 103 -6.78 -1.41 5.30
N TYR A 104 -6.50 -1.33 3.99
CA TYR A 104 -5.36 -1.96 3.33
C TYR A 104 -4.74 -0.97 2.34
N VAL A 105 -3.48 -1.19 1.97
CA VAL A 105 -2.85 -0.49 0.85
C VAL A 105 -2.43 -1.49 -0.21
N LEU A 106 -2.95 -1.32 -1.43
CA LEU A 106 -2.79 -2.27 -2.52
C LEU A 106 -2.47 -1.56 -3.83
N PHE A 107 -1.71 -2.23 -4.69
CA PHE A 107 -1.62 -1.84 -6.08
C PHE A 107 -2.86 -2.32 -6.85
N ILE A 108 -3.50 -1.41 -7.59
CA ILE A 108 -4.72 -1.73 -8.34
C ILE A 108 -4.57 -1.35 -9.81
N PHE A 109 -4.90 -2.31 -10.66
CA PHE A 109 -4.72 -2.21 -12.10
C PHE A 109 -6.04 -2.25 -12.85
N ARG A 110 -6.06 -1.62 -14.02
CA ARG A 110 -7.21 -1.64 -14.93
C ARG A 110 -7.16 -2.85 -15.87
N ASP A 111 -5.96 -3.37 -16.13
CA ASP A 111 -5.69 -4.43 -17.11
C ASP A 111 -4.75 -5.50 -16.55
N LYS A 112 -4.85 -6.72 -17.13
CA LYS A 112 -4.10 -7.91 -16.70
C LYS A 112 -2.59 -7.75 -16.92
N ASP A 113 -2.18 -7.15 -18.04
CA ASP A 113 -0.76 -7.05 -18.40
C ASP A 113 0.00 -6.13 -17.44
N SER A 114 -0.61 -5.03 -17.01
CA SER A 114 -0.03 -4.15 -15.99
C SER A 114 0.04 -4.84 -14.63
N PHE A 115 -0.96 -5.65 -14.28
CA PHE A 115 -0.93 -6.47 -13.09
C PHE A 115 0.20 -7.50 -13.12
N VAL A 116 0.31 -8.32 -14.16
CA VAL A 116 1.37 -9.34 -14.27
C VAL A 116 2.75 -8.70 -14.18
N ARG A 117 2.98 -7.57 -14.87
CA ARG A 117 4.26 -6.86 -14.81
C ARG A 117 4.57 -6.33 -13.41
N CYS A 118 3.56 -5.83 -12.69
CA CYS A 118 3.77 -5.36 -11.32
C CYS A 118 4.01 -6.52 -10.36
N GLN A 119 3.24 -7.60 -10.49
CA GLN A 119 3.38 -8.81 -9.68
C GLN A 119 4.80 -9.37 -9.82
N SER A 120 5.30 -9.55 -11.04
CA SER A 120 6.67 -10.01 -11.26
C SER A 120 7.71 -9.05 -10.66
N ALA A 121 7.48 -7.73 -10.75
CA ALA A 121 8.37 -6.74 -10.14
C ALA A 121 8.32 -6.75 -8.60
N VAL A 122 7.22 -7.17 -7.99
CA VAL A 122 7.09 -7.38 -6.54
C VAL A 122 7.80 -8.68 -6.12
N GLU A 123 7.59 -9.78 -6.84
CA GLU A 123 8.18 -11.09 -6.57
C GLU A 123 9.71 -11.11 -6.72
N LEU A 124 10.27 -10.30 -7.63
CA LEU A 124 11.72 -10.07 -7.72
C LEU A 124 12.34 -9.42 -6.47
N ALA A 125 11.54 -9.12 -5.44
CA ALA A 125 11.98 -8.67 -4.14
C ALA A 125 11.58 -9.58 -2.98
N GLY A 126 11.22 -10.83 -3.28
CA GLY A 126 11.37 -11.90 -2.31
C GLY A 126 12.81 -11.92 -1.77
N PRO A 127 13.02 -12.43 -0.55
CA PRO A 127 14.29 -12.31 0.14
C PRO A 127 15.43 -12.82 -0.76
N GLN A 128 16.40 -11.95 -1.03
CA GLN A 128 17.72 -12.44 -1.41
C GLN A 128 18.28 -13.11 -0.16
N GLU A 129 18.17 -14.43 -0.10
CA GLU A 129 18.99 -15.25 0.81
C GLU A 129 20.48 -15.01 0.53
#